data_AF-A0A7J6FW38-F1
#
_entry.id   AF-A0A7J6FW38-F1
#
_cell.length_a   1.000
_cell.length_b   1.000
_cell.length_c   1.000
_cell.angle_alpha   90.00
_cell.angle_beta   90.00
_cell.angle_gamma   90.00
#
_symmetry.space_group_name_H-M   'P 1'
#
loop_
_entity.id
_entity.type
_entity.pdbx_description
1 polymer ?
#
loop_
_entity_poly.entity_id
_entity_poly.type
_entity_poly.pdbx_seq_one_letter_code
_entity_poly.pdbx_strand_id
1 'polypeptide(L)'
;AAEQLVSIELDPAKLTPANTRFQRGSSSIRRRFRTDDVALTPPAGVSYVSTPLMEEDEIVDGDFYLLAKSFFHCREYGRAISGFEKAGEKLKEEETIELEGPLEEGNENLACSVLVESVNNNPWNWDAWSKLQSLCTTIDMLNNLNLNNHWMKDFFLASAYQEIRMHNESLAKYEYLQGTFSFSNYIQAQIAKAQYSLRDFEVVEAIFEELLRNDPYRVEDMDMYSNVLYSKECFAALTWTLMGHEYVEMKNTPAAVDAYRRAIDINSCDYRAWYGLGQAYEMMGMHYYALHYFKKSVFLQPNDSRLWIAMARCYETDQLRMLDEAIKCYKRAVNGNDREAIALRQLAKLHHELGRSEEAAFYYKMDLERMKDEDREGPNMVEALFFLATHYKNVKRFEEAEVYCTRLLDYNGPVSSNIVILS
;
A
#
# COMPACT_ATOMS: atom_id res chain seq x y z
N ALA A 1 18.69 33.17 0.41
CA ALA A 1 18.11 32.04 1.18
C ALA A 1 17.32 32.47 2.43
N ALA A 2 17.15 33.77 2.71
CA ALA A 2 16.34 34.27 3.82
C ALA A 2 15.13 35.13 3.38
N GLU A 3 14.79 35.14 2.07
CA GLU A 3 13.67 35.93 1.51
C GLU A 3 12.52 35.07 0.95
N GLN A 4 12.47 33.77 1.25
CA GLN A 4 11.38 32.89 0.80
C GLN A 4 10.39 32.50 1.91
N LEU A 5 10.39 33.21 3.05
CA LEU A 5 9.61 32.88 4.25
C LEU A 5 8.51 33.90 4.62
N VAL A 6 8.07 34.77 3.71
CA VAL A 6 6.95 35.68 3.98
C VAL A 6 5.93 35.65 2.85
N SER A 7 4.77 35.08 3.18
CA SER A 7 3.44 35.41 2.67
C SER A 7 3.29 35.65 1.17
N ILE A 8 2.92 34.60 0.45
CA ILE A 8 2.11 34.73 -0.77
C ILE A 8 0.94 33.75 -0.63
N GLU A 9 -0.20 34.28 -0.19
CA GLU A 9 -1.50 33.73 -0.58
C GLU A 9 -1.53 33.69 -2.11
N LEU A 10 -1.54 32.49 -2.67
CA LEU A 10 -1.66 32.30 -4.12
C LEU A 10 -3.15 32.30 -4.49
N ASP A 11 -3.53 33.39 -5.16
CA ASP A 11 -4.81 33.58 -5.85
C ASP A 11 -5.25 32.32 -6.63
N PRO A 12 -6.53 31.89 -6.52
CA PRO A 12 -7.06 30.74 -7.26
C PRO A 12 -7.29 31.02 -8.77
N ALA A 13 -6.78 32.13 -9.32
CA ALA A 13 -7.03 32.57 -10.69
C ALA A 13 -5.90 32.25 -11.69
N LYS A 14 -4.87 31.48 -11.31
CA LYS A 14 -3.72 31.14 -12.21
C LYS A 14 -3.31 29.66 -12.22
N LEU A 15 -4.27 28.74 -12.10
CA LEU A 15 -4.08 27.33 -12.42
C LEU A 15 -4.83 26.99 -13.71
N THR A 16 -4.09 26.71 -14.78
CA THR A 16 -4.60 26.16 -16.04
C THR A 16 -4.92 24.67 -15.86
N PRO A 17 -6.18 24.22 -16.03
CA PRO A 17 -6.50 22.80 -15.95
C PRO A 17 -6.23 22.11 -17.29
N ALA A 18 -5.37 21.08 -17.27
CA ALA A 18 -5.28 20.11 -18.35
C ALA A 18 -6.58 19.28 -18.38
N ASN A 19 -7.34 19.48 -19.45
CA ASN A 19 -8.66 18.89 -19.68
C ASN A 19 -8.54 17.44 -20.20
N THR A 20 -9.05 16.47 -19.44
CA THR A 20 -9.66 15.24 -19.99
C THR A 20 -10.91 14.87 -19.19
N ARG A 21 -11.91 15.75 -19.24
CA ARG A 21 -13.29 15.40 -18.94
C ARG A 21 -14.07 15.47 -20.24
N PHE A 22 -14.48 14.32 -20.76
CA PHE A 22 -15.41 14.20 -21.87
C PHE A 22 -16.73 14.92 -21.52
N GLN A 23 -16.87 16.17 -21.93
CA GLN A 23 -18.17 16.77 -22.16
C GLN A 23 -18.50 16.65 -23.63
N ARG A 24 -19.67 16.06 -23.90
CA ARG A 24 -20.33 16.04 -25.20
C ARG A 24 -20.47 17.48 -25.71
N GLY A 25 -19.59 17.85 -26.62
CA GLY A 25 -19.63 19.08 -27.39
C GLY A 25 -19.85 18.75 -28.85
N SER A 26 -21.12 18.78 -29.24
CA SER A 26 -21.62 18.79 -30.60
C SER A 26 -20.86 19.74 -31.52
N SER A 27 -20.38 19.22 -32.64
CA SER A 27 -20.25 19.94 -33.91
C SER A 27 -20.07 18.90 -35.03
N SER A 28 -20.59 19.03 -36.23
CA SER A 28 -21.70 19.79 -36.78
C SER A 28 -21.78 19.33 -38.24
N ILE A 29 -22.82 18.60 -38.63
CA ILE A 29 -23.28 18.63 -40.02
C ILE A 29 -24.70 19.17 -40.00
N ARG A 30 -24.76 20.46 -40.33
CA ARG A 30 -25.93 21.31 -40.46
C ARG A 30 -27.03 20.65 -41.28
N ARG A 31 -28.18 20.41 -40.66
CA ARG A 31 -29.46 20.64 -41.33
C ARG A 31 -29.83 22.11 -41.09
N ARG A 32 -29.73 22.94 -42.13
CA ARG A 32 -30.33 24.27 -42.14
C ARG A 32 -31.85 24.08 -42.27
N PHE A 33 -32.59 24.43 -41.23
CA PHE A 33 -33.96 24.92 -41.40
C PHE A 33 -33.89 26.44 -41.57
N ARG A 34 -34.57 26.95 -42.59
CA ARG A 34 -35.08 28.32 -42.64
C ARG A 34 -36.60 28.21 -42.81
N THR A 35 -37.32 28.69 -41.82
CA THR A 35 -38.63 29.35 -41.94
C THR A 35 -38.32 30.84 -42.22
N ASP A 36 -39.03 31.67 -42.97
CA ASP A 36 -40.38 31.71 -43.53
C ASP A 36 -40.32 32.45 -44.89
N ASP A 37 -41.16 32.07 -45.87
CA ASP A 37 -42.13 32.98 -46.50
C ASP A 37 -42.93 32.28 -47.63
N VAL A 38 -44.17 32.72 -47.74
CA VAL A 38 -45.28 32.28 -48.59
C VAL A 38 -44.94 32.28 -50.10
N ALA A 39 -45.28 31.19 -50.82
CA ALA A 39 -46.06 31.21 -52.08
C ALA A 39 -46.07 29.84 -52.81
N LEU A 40 -47.30 29.33 -53.01
CA LEU A 40 -47.81 28.65 -54.21
C LEU A 40 -47.19 27.31 -54.71
N THR A 41 -47.94 26.23 -54.41
CA THR A 41 -48.40 25.10 -55.26
C THR A 41 -47.44 24.24 -56.14
N PRO A 42 -47.78 22.93 -56.30
CA PRO A 42 -46.86 21.80 -56.55
C PRO A 42 -46.77 21.42 -58.05
N PRO A 43 -45.90 20.49 -58.53
CA PRO A 43 -46.26 19.05 -58.56
C PRO A 43 -45.11 18.00 -58.69
N ALA A 44 -45.52 16.73 -58.52
CA ALA A 44 -45.01 15.50 -59.15
C ALA A 44 -43.65 14.90 -58.70
N GLY A 45 -43.73 13.71 -58.08
CA GLY A 45 -42.61 12.77 -57.99
C GLY A 45 -42.47 12.09 -56.63
N VAL A 46 -43.55 11.47 -56.12
CA VAL A 46 -43.46 10.67 -54.89
C VAL A 46 -42.89 9.29 -55.26
N SER A 47 -41.68 8.97 -54.80
CA SER A 47 -41.27 7.57 -54.57
C SER A 47 -41.32 7.32 -53.06
N TYR A 48 -42.43 6.74 -52.59
CA TYR A 48 -42.46 6.09 -51.28
C TYR A 48 -41.56 4.85 -51.40
N VAL A 49 -40.44 4.81 -50.68
CA VAL A 49 -39.79 3.54 -50.37
C VAL A 49 -40.60 2.93 -49.24
N SER A 50 -41.50 2.03 -49.63
CA SER A 50 -42.24 1.17 -48.72
C SER A 50 -41.25 0.29 -47.94
N THR A 51 -41.40 0.22 -46.62
CA THR A 51 -40.86 -0.88 -45.81
C THR A 51 -41.39 -2.19 -46.39
N PRO A 52 -40.54 -3.19 -46.70
CA PRO A 52 -41.02 -4.45 -47.24
C PRO A 52 -41.80 -5.18 -46.15
N LEU A 53 -43.10 -5.41 -46.41
CA LEU A 53 -43.87 -6.46 -45.78
C LEU A 53 -43.34 -7.79 -46.34
N MET A 54 -42.79 -8.64 -45.48
CA MET A 54 -42.39 -9.98 -45.87
C MET A 54 -43.57 -10.93 -45.67
N GLU A 55 -43.90 -11.65 -46.75
CA GLU A 55 -44.85 -12.75 -46.78
C GLU A 55 -44.33 -13.92 -45.95
N GLU A 56 -45.26 -14.59 -45.28
CA GLU A 56 -45.08 -15.81 -44.50
C GLU A 56 -44.54 -16.92 -45.42
N ASP A 57 -43.46 -17.59 -45.01
CA ASP A 57 -43.37 -19.05 -44.90
C ASP A 57 -41.88 -19.51 -44.78
N GLU A 58 -41.58 -20.17 -43.65
CA GLU A 58 -40.45 -21.09 -43.38
C GLU A 58 -39.01 -20.58 -43.04
N ILE A 59 -38.75 -19.29 -42.76
CA ILE A 59 -37.40 -18.82 -42.34
C ILE A 59 -37.46 -17.83 -41.15
N VAL A 60 -37.97 -18.26 -39.98
CA VAL A 60 -38.33 -17.29 -38.92
C VAL A 60 -37.44 -17.32 -37.67
N ASP A 61 -36.78 -18.44 -37.32
CA ASP A 61 -35.97 -18.49 -36.08
C ASP A 61 -34.62 -17.75 -36.17
N GLY A 62 -33.99 -17.72 -37.36
CA GLY A 62 -32.68 -17.10 -37.55
C GLY A 62 -32.69 -15.57 -37.45
N ASP A 63 -33.79 -14.94 -37.89
CA ASP A 63 -33.89 -13.48 -37.96
C ASP A 63 -34.14 -12.84 -36.58
N PHE A 64 -34.88 -13.52 -35.71
CA PHE A 64 -35.08 -13.07 -34.33
C PHE A 64 -33.81 -13.20 -33.48
N TYR A 65 -33.01 -14.25 -33.68
CA TYR A 65 -31.73 -14.42 -32.98
C TYR A 65 -30.71 -13.33 -33.38
N LEU A 66 -30.55 -13.07 -34.67
CA LEU A 66 -29.62 -12.02 -35.15
C LEU A 66 -30.06 -10.64 -34.68
N LEU A 67 -31.37 -10.36 -34.67
CA LEU A 67 -31.92 -9.13 -34.14
C LEU A 67 -31.68 -9.02 -32.63
N ALA A 68 -31.93 -10.08 -31.87
CA ALA A 68 -31.65 -10.14 -30.43
C ALA A 68 -30.16 -9.90 -30.12
N LYS A 69 -29.26 -10.52 -30.88
CA LYS A 69 -27.80 -10.34 -30.78
C LYS A 69 -27.39 -8.90 -31.12
N SER A 70 -28.03 -8.27 -32.09
CA SER A 70 -27.80 -6.85 -32.39
C SER A 70 -28.20 -5.94 -31.22
N PHE A 71 -29.35 -6.21 -30.58
CA PHE A 71 -29.76 -5.49 -29.37
C PHE A 71 -28.84 -5.77 -28.18
N PHE A 72 -28.34 -7.00 -28.06
CA PHE A 72 -27.36 -7.38 -27.03
C PHE A 72 -26.05 -6.60 -27.19
N HIS A 73 -25.48 -6.52 -28.40
CA HIS A 73 -24.29 -5.73 -28.67
C HIS A 73 -24.50 -4.22 -28.42
N CYS A 74 -25.73 -3.73 -28.62
CA CYS A 74 -26.12 -2.35 -28.27
C CYS A 74 -26.41 -2.14 -26.77
N ARG A 75 -26.22 -3.18 -25.92
CA ARG A 75 -26.53 -3.18 -24.48
C ARG A 75 -28.01 -2.91 -24.15
N GLU A 76 -28.91 -3.16 -25.10
CA GLU A 76 -30.37 -3.12 -24.91
C GLU A 76 -30.88 -4.48 -24.43
N TYR A 77 -30.40 -4.93 -23.27
CA TYR A 77 -30.61 -6.29 -22.76
C TYR A 77 -32.08 -6.69 -22.64
N GLY A 78 -32.97 -5.77 -22.22
CA GLY A 78 -34.41 -6.08 -22.09
C GLY A 78 -35.10 -6.41 -23.42
N ARG A 79 -34.63 -5.84 -24.55
CA ARG A 79 -35.15 -6.18 -25.88
C ARG A 79 -34.48 -7.41 -26.47
N ALA A 80 -33.20 -7.60 -26.17
CA ALA A 80 -32.47 -8.81 -26.53
C ALA A 80 -33.11 -10.05 -25.89
N ILE A 81 -33.44 -10.01 -24.59
CA ILE A 81 -34.10 -11.11 -23.87
C ILE A 81 -35.43 -11.50 -24.52
N SER A 82 -36.31 -10.52 -24.80
CA SER A 82 -37.57 -10.79 -25.49
C SER A 82 -37.39 -11.33 -26.92
N GLY A 83 -36.28 -10.97 -27.58
CA GLY A 83 -35.90 -11.51 -28.88
C GLY A 83 -35.42 -12.97 -28.79
N PHE A 84 -34.59 -13.31 -27.80
CA PHE A 84 -34.12 -14.67 -27.53
C PHE A 84 -35.26 -15.60 -27.09
N GLU A 85 -36.17 -15.13 -26.24
CA GLU A 85 -37.37 -15.87 -25.83
C GLU A 85 -38.27 -16.23 -27.02
N LYS A 86 -38.31 -15.37 -28.06
CA LYS A 86 -39.09 -15.58 -29.28
C LYS A 86 -38.37 -16.42 -30.33
N ALA A 87 -37.04 -16.43 -30.34
CA ALA A 87 -36.21 -17.15 -31.32
C ALA A 87 -36.09 -18.66 -31.06
N GLY A 88 -36.58 -19.17 -29.93
CA GLY A 88 -36.85 -20.61 -29.77
C GLY A 88 -36.54 -21.22 -28.41
N GLU A 89 -37.45 -22.10 -27.99
CA GLU A 89 -37.36 -23.00 -26.82
C GLU A 89 -36.24 -24.07 -26.89
N LYS A 90 -35.54 -24.23 -28.02
CA LYS A 90 -34.48 -25.23 -28.19
C LYS A 90 -33.09 -24.78 -27.69
N LEU A 91 -32.93 -23.50 -27.38
CA LEU A 91 -31.71 -22.90 -26.82
C LEU A 91 -31.91 -22.44 -25.37
N LYS A 92 -33.01 -22.87 -24.73
CA LYS A 92 -33.33 -22.59 -23.32
C LYS A 92 -32.35 -23.22 -22.32
N GLU A 93 -31.40 -24.03 -22.75
CA GLU A 93 -30.44 -24.71 -21.84
C GLU A 93 -29.00 -24.20 -22.00
N GLU A 94 -28.60 -23.66 -23.16
CA GLU A 94 -27.21 -23.27 -23.42
C GLU A 94 -26.88 -21.82 -23.05
N GLU A 95 -27.83 -20.87 -23.19
CA GLU A 95 -27.60 -19.43 -22.93
C GLU A 95 -28.40 -18.88 -21.73
N THR A 96 -29.37 -19.62 -21.18
CA THR A 96 -30.18 -19.20 -20.02
C THR A 96 -29.41 -19.23 -18.69
N ILE A 97 -28.33 -20.00 -18.61
CA ILE A 97 -27.44 -20.05 -17.46
C ILE A 97 -26.64 -18.73 -17.32
N GLU A 98 -26.49 -17.94 -18.39
CA GLU A 98 -25.85 -16.62 -18.33
C GLU A 98 -26.75 -15.54 -17.69
N LEU A 99 -28.07 -15.73 -17.70
CA LEU A 99 -29.05 -14.69 -17.36
C LEU A 99 -29.69 -14.84 -15.97
N GLU A 100 -29.59 -16.00 -15.34
CA GLU A 100 -30.04 -16.18 -13.96
C GLU A 100 -28.95 -15.76 -12.97
N GLY A 101 -29.33 -14.89 -12.03
CA GLY A 101 -28.47 -14.31 -10.99
C GLY A 101 -27.92 -15.35 -9.99
N PRO A 102 -27.42 -14.91 -8.82
CA PRO A 102 -26.78 -15.79 -7.85
C PRO A 102 -27.76 -16.90 -7.42
N LEU A 103 -27.40 -18.15 -7.74
CA LEU A 103 -28.18 -19.33 -7.37
C LEU A 103 -28.13 -19.50 -5.85
N GLU A 104 -29.29 -19.58 -5.20
CA GLU A 104 -29.42 -19.85 -3.77
C GLU A 104 -28.81 -21.24 -3.42
N GLU A 105 -28.20 -21.39 -2.25
CA GLU A 105 -27.37 -22.55 -1.81
C GLU A 105 -27.99 -23.95 -2.03
N GLY A 106 -29.32 -24.07 -2.15
CA GLY A 106 -30.01 -25.32 -2.48
C GLY A 106 -29.93 -25.73 -3.97
N ASN A 107 -29.72 -24.76 -4.87
CA ASN A 107 -29.61 -24.95 -6.31
C ASN A 107 -28.18 -25.22 -6.77
N GLU A 108 -27.16 -25.09 -5.92
CA GLU A 108 -25.76 -25.27 -6.30
C GLU A 108 -25.46 -26.72 -6.71
N ASN A 109 -26.01 -27.71 -5.98
CA ASN A 109 -25.82 -29.12 -6.32
C ASN A 109 -26.52 -29.51 -7.63
N LEU A 110 -27.72 -28.96 -7.87
CA LEU A 110 -28.46 -29.17 -9.12
C LEU A 110 -27.74 -28.47 -10.28
N ALA A 111 -27.28 -27.23 -10.08
CA ALA A 111 -26.49 -26.48 -11.06
C ALA A 111 -25.19 -27.20 -11.40
N CYS A 112 -24.47 -27.74 -10.41
CA CYS A 112 -23.30 -28.59 -10.63
C CYS A 112 -23.65 -29.80 -11.51
N SER A 113 -24.76 -30.50 -11.24
CA SER A 113 -25.15 -31.67 -12.02
C SER A 113 -25.45 -31.33 -13.49
N VAL A 114 -26.16 -30.23 -13.72
CA VAL A 114 -26.50 -29.72 -15.07
C VAL A 114 -25.26 -29.23 -15.80
N LEU A 115 -24.35 -28.52 -15.12
CA LEU A 115 -23.09 -28.06 -15.70
C LEU A 115 -22.16 -29.22 -16.05
N VAL A 116 -22.11 -30.28 -15.23
CA VAL A 116 -21.33 -31.49 -15.57
C VAL A 116 -21.89 -32.18 -16.82
N GLU A 117 -23.22 -32.28 -16.95
CA GLU A 117 -23.85 -32.81 -18.16
C GLU A 117 -23.56 -31.94 -19.38
N SER A 118 -23.70 -30.62 -19.25
CA SER A 118 -23.40 -29.65 -20.31
C SER A 118 -21.94 -29.74 -20.76
N VAL A 119 -21.01 -29.82 -19.81
CA VAL A 119 -19.57 -29.91 -20.08
C VAL A 119 -19.21 -31.24 -20.76
N ASN A 120 -19.86 -32.33 -20.39
CA ASN A 120 -19.64 -33.64 -20.99
C ASN A 120 -20.19 -33.72 -22.43
N ASN A 121 -21.29 -33.02 -22.71
CA ASN A 121 -21.90 -32.94 -24.04
C ASN A 121 -21.15 -31.96 -24.96
N ASN A 122 -20.79 -30.78 -24.45
CA ASN A 122 -20.12 -29.71 -25.19
C ASN A 122 -18.81 -29.25 -24.49
N PRO A 123 -17.71 -30.03 -24.58
CA PRO A 123 -16.48 -29.74 -23.83
C PRO A 123 -15.74 -28.46 -24.25
N TRP A 124 -16.10 -27.83 -25.37
CA TRP A 124 -15.39 -26.68 -25.93
C TRP A 124 -15.86 -25.34 -25.36
N ASN A 125 -17.03 -25.31 -24.71
CA ASN A 125 -17.56 -24.08 -24.11
C ASN A 125 -16.87 -23.80 -22.77
N TRP A 126 -15.91 -22.88 -22.74
CA TRP A 126 -15.19 -22.49 -21.51
C TRP A 126 -16.09 -21.87 -20.46
N ASP A 127 -17.18 -21.20 -20.84
CA ASP A 127 -18.04 -20.51 -19.89
C ASP A 127 -18.75 -21.50 -18.95
N ALA A 128 -19.13 -22.67 -19.46
CA ALA A 128 -19.66 -23.77 -18.65
C ALA A 128 -18.61 -24.30 -17.65
N TRP A 129 -17.35 -24.42 -18.06
CA TRP A 129 -16.25 -24.82 -17.19
C TRP A 129 -15.93 -23.76 -16.13
N SER A 130 -15.95 -22.48 -16.50
CA SER A 130 -15.72 -21.36 -15.57
C SER A 130 -16.83 -21.26 -14.53
N LYS A 131 -18.09 -21.46 -14.94
CA LYS A 131 -19.21 -21.50 -14.00
C LYS A 131 -19.11 -22.69 -13.06
N LEU A 132 -18.75 -23.87 -13.58
CA LEU A 132 -18.49 -25.06 -12.75
C LEU A 132 -17.35 -24.81 -11.75
N GLN A 133 -16.29 -24.11 -12.17
CA GLN A 133 -15.16 -23.74 -11.31
C GLN A 133 -15.62 -22.86 -10.14
N SER A 134 -16.49 -21.87 -10.40
CA SER A 134 -17.01 -20.98 -9.35
C SER A 134 -17.82 -21.71 -8.27
N LEU A 135 -18.40 -22.86 -8.59
CA LEU A 135 -19.14 -23.71 -7.64
C LEU A 135 -18.22 -24.68 -6.87
N CYS A 136 -17.04 -24.99 -7.43
CA CYS A 136 -16.10 -25.94 -6.85
C CYS A 136 -15.19 -25.27 -5.79
N THR A 137 -15.69 -25.16 -4.56
CA THR A 137 -14.95 -24.51 -3.45
C THR A 137 -14.11 -25.49 -2.61
N THR A 138 -14.36 -26.79 -2.73
CA THR A 138 -13.70 -27.84 -1.94
C THR A 138 -13.11 -28.94 -2.81
N ILE A 139 -12.06 -29.59 -2.30
CA ILE A 139 -11.38 -30.68 -2.99
C ILE A 139 -12.27 -31.92 -3.16
N ASP A 140 -13.16 -32.15 -2.18
CA ASP A 140 -14.07 -33.30 -2.18
C ASP A 140 -15.12 -33.17 -3.28
N MET A 141 -15.64 -31.95 -3.50
CA MET A 141 -16.53 -31.68 -4.63
C MET A 141 -15.80 -31.94 -5.95
N LEU A 142 -14.57 -31.46 -6.11
CA LEU A 142 -13.78 -31.64 -7.34
C LEU A 142 -13.51 -33.12 -7.65
N ASN A 143 -13.17 -33.93 -6.64
CA ASN A 143 -12.90 -35.35 -6.80
C ASN A 143 -14.15 -36.18 -7.12
N ASN A 144 -15.33 -35.71 -6.73
CA ASN A 144 -16.60 -36.40 -6.97
C ASN A 144 -17.21 -36.09 -8.35
N LEU A 145 -16.61 -35.21 -9.16
CA LEU A 145 -17.12 -34.86 -10.49
C LEU A 145 -16.82 -35.93 -11.53
N ASN A 146 -17.88 -36.44 -12.18
CA ASN A 146 -17.77 -37.38 -13.29
C ASN A 146 -17.57 -36.64 -14.63
N LEU A 147 -16.32 -36.24 -14.90
CA LEU A 147 -15.93 -35.53 -16.12
C LEU A 147 -15.24 -36.44 -17.14
N ASN A 148 -15.69 -36.37 -18.40
CA ASN A 148 -15.10 -37.05 -19.55
C ASN A 148 -13.61 -36.67 -19.73
N ASN A 149 -12.81 -37.59 -20.28
CA ASN A 149 -11.39 -37.33 -20.52
C ASN A 149 -11.20 -36.47 -21.78
N HIS A 150 -11.05 -35.17 -21.60
CA HIS A 150 -10.80 -34.19 -22.66
C HIS A 150 -9.74 -33.20 -22.19
N TRP A 151 -8.93 -32.65 -23.10
CA TRP A 151 -7.82 -31.74 -22.74
C TRP A 151 -8.27 -30.45 -22.03
N MET A 152 -9.51 -29.98 -22.28
CA MET A 152 -10.12 -28.86 -21.54
C MET A 152 -10.29 -29.16 -20.04
N LYS A 153 -10.38 -30.44 -19.66
CA LYS A 153 -10.40 -30.86 -18.26
C LYS A 153 -9.11 -30.46 -17.55
N ASP A 154 -7.96 -30.49 -18.21
CA ASP A 154 -6.69 -30.08 -17.60
C ASP A 154 -6.65 -28.57 -17.33
N PHE A 155 -7.23 -27.74 -18.22
CA PHE A 155 -7.40 -26.30 -17.98
C PHE A 155 -8.34 -26.02 -16.81
N PHE A 156 -9.47 -26.72 -16.76
CA PHE A 156 -10.42 -26.65 -15.65
C PHE A 156 -9.77 -27.04 -14.32
N LEU A 157 -9.10 -28.20 -14.26
CA LEU A 157 -8.43 -28.68 -13.04
C LEU A 157 -7.35 -27.70 -12.56
N ALA A 158 -6.53 -27.16 -13.47
CA ALA A 158 -5.51 -26.17 -13.12
C ALA A 158 -6.16 -24.90 -12.50
N SER A 159 -7.22 -24.38 -13.12
CA SER A 159 -7.94 -23.22 -12.61
C SER A 159 -8.67 -23.49 -11.28
N ALA A 160 -9.23 -24.69 -11.10
CA ALA A 160 -9.88 -25.09 -9.86
C ALA A 160 -8.88 -25.24 -8.70
N TYR A 161 -7.71 -25.84 -8.95
CA TYR A 161 -6.64 -25.92 -7.95
C TYR A 161 -6.14 -24.54 -7.53
N GLN A 162 -6.08 -23.58 -8.46
CA GLN A 162 -5.75 -22.19 -8.15
C GLN A 162 -6.72 -21.58 -7.13
N GLU A 163 -8.02 -21.78 -7.32
CA GLU A 163 -9.09 -21.24 -6.46
C GLU A 163 -9.12 -21.92 -5.08
N ILE A 164 -8.88 -23.23 -5.04
CA ILE A 164 -8.78 -24.04 -3.82
C ILE A 164 -7.46 -23.78 -3.05
N ARG A 165 -6.55 -22.96 -3.60
CA ARG A 165 -5.21 -22.62 -3.05
C ARG A 165 -4.20 -23.76 -3.05
N MET A 166 -4.40 -24.76 -3.91
CA MET A 166 -3.44 -25.82 -4.20
C MET A 166 -2.48 -25.37 -5.30
N HIS A 167 -1.65 -24.39 -4.98
CA HIS A 167 -0.82 -23.69 -5.98
C HIS A 167 0.25 -24.59 -6.61
N ASN A 168 0.79 -25.58 -5.88
CA ASN A 168 1.81 -26.49 -6.41
C ASN A 168 1.20 -27.46 -7.45
N GLU A 169 0.02 -27.99 -7.17
CA GLU A 169 -0.71 -28.91 -8.05
C GLU A 169 -1.26 -28.19 -9.29
N SER A 170 -1.76 -26.96 -9.09
CA SER A 170 -2.13 -26.05 -10.18
C SER A 170 -0.94 -25.79 -11.12
N LEU A 171 0.21 -25.45 -10.55
CA LEU A 171 1.42 -25.15 -11.31
C LEU A 171 1.90 -26.37 -12.11
N ALA A 172 1.94 -27.56 -11.51
CA ALA A 172 2.31 -28.78 -12.24
C ALA A 172 1.38 -29.06 -13.45
N LYS A 173 0.09 -28.73 -13.32
CA LYS A 173 -0.88 -28.82 -14.43
C LYS A 173 -0.63 -27.76 -15.50
N TYR A 174 -0.35 -26.51 -15.12
CA TYR A 174 -0.03 -25.46 -16.09
C TYR A 174 1.30 -25.68 -16.80
N GLU A 175 2.32 -26.23 -16.14
CA GLU A 175 3.60 -26.62 -16.77
C GLU A 175 3.39 -27.73 -17.81
N TYR A 176 2.56 -28.73 -17.49
CA TYR A 176 2.16 -29.76 -18.45
C TYR A 176 1.45 -29.16 -19.68
N LEU A 177 0.53 -28.21 -19.46
CA LEU A 177 -0.15 -27.50 -20.54
C LEU A 177 0.78 -26.57 -21.33
N GLN A 178 1.78 -25.95 -20.70
CA GLN A 178 2.78 -25.12 -21.38
C GLN A 178 3.66 -25.97 -22.32
N GLY A 179 3.93 -27.22 -21.97
CA GLY A 179 4.63 -28.17 -22.84
C GLY A 179 3.89 -28.46 -24.15
N THR A 180 2.55 -28.40 -24.14
CA THR A 180 1.71 -28.59 -25.35
C THR A 180 1.37 -27.26 -26.03
N PHE A 181 1.18 -26.18 -25.27
CA PHE A 181 0.80 -24.85 -25.74
C PHE A 181 1.86 -23.80 -25.38
N SER A 182 3.03 -23.89 -26.00
CA SER A 182 4.22 -23.13 -25.57
C SER A 182 4.12 -21.60 -25.72
N PHE A 183 3.22 -21.09 -26.58
CA PHE A 183 3.07 -19.66 -26.87
C PHE A 183 1.78 -19.05 -26.30
N SER A 184 1.10 -19.75 -25.39
CA SER A 184 -0.15 -19.23 -24.82
C SER A 184 0.13 -18.21 -23.72
N ASN A 185 -0.13 -16.93 -24.01
CA ASN A 185 -0.05 -15.84 -23.04
C ASN A 185 -0.96 -16.09 -21.82
N TYR A 186 -2.12 -16.72 -22.02
CA TYR A 186 -3.02 -17.06 -20.92
C TYR A 186 -2.39 -18.04 -19.93
N ILE A 187 -1.72 -19.10 -20.42
CA ILE A 187 -1.06 -20.08 -19.56
C ILE A 187 0.09 -19.43 -18.80
N GLN A 188 0.91 -18.62 -19.49
CA GLN A 188 1.99 -17.86 -18.84
C GLN A 188 1.43 -16.95 -17.72
N ALA A 189 0.32 -16.24 -17.95
CA ALA A 189 -0.32 -15.41 -16.93
C ALA A 189 -0.83 -16.22 -15.73
N GLN A 190 -1.43 -17.40 -15.95
CA GLN A 190 -1.88 -18.26 -14.84
C GLN A 190 -0.72 -18.86 -14.04
N ILE A 191 0.39 -19.23 -14.70
CA ILE A 191 1.63 -19.66 -14.04
C ILE A 191 2.16 -18.51 -13.16
N ALA A 192 2.22 -17.29 -13.68
CA ALA A 192 2.62 -16.11 -12.91
C ALA A 192 1.72 -15.90 -11.68
N LYS A 193 0.40 -16.04 -11.82
CA LYS A 193 -0.55 -15.96 -10.70
C LYS A 193 -0.32 -17.04 -9.64
N ALA A 194 0.03 -18.26 -10.05
CA ALA A 194 0.33 -19.37 -9.13
C ALA A 194 1.63 -19.09 -8.37
N GLN A 195 2.69 -18.68 -9.09
CA GLN A 195 4.00 -18.34 -8.53
C GLN A 195 3.95 -17.12 -7.60
N TYR A 196 3.12 -16.12 -7.92
CA TYR A 196 2.87 -14.98 -7.05
C TYR A 196 2.30 -15.42 -5.69
N SER A 197 1.40 -16.41 -5.70
CA SER A 197 0.83 -16.98 -4.49
C SER A 197 1.86 -17.77 -3.67
N LEU A 198 2.83 -18.40 -4.33
CA LEU A 198 4.00 -19.06 -3.72
C LEU A 198 5.08 -18.07 -3.25
N ARG A 199 4.92 -16.76 -3.53
CA ARG A 199 5.86 -15.68 -3.23
C ARG A 199 7.20 -15.76 -3.95
N ASP A 200 7.26 -16.45 -5.08
CA ASP A 200 8.44 -16.43 -5.95
C ASP A 200 8.37 -15.23 -6.91
N PHE A 201 8.71 -14.05 -6.41
CA PHE A 201 8.59 -12.81 -7.16
C PHE A 201 9.61 -12.66 -8.29
N GLU A 202 10.69 -13.43 -8.30
CA GLU A 202 11.71 -13.39 -9.35
C GLU A 202 11.20 -14.04 -10.64
N VAL A 203 10.60 -15.23 -10.51
CA VAL A 203 10.00 -15.93 -11.65
C VAL A 203 8.81 -15.15 -12.20
N VAL A 204 7.98 -14.57 -11.32
CA VAL A 204 6.80 -13.78 -11.73
C VAL A 204 7.19 -12.57 -12.59
N GLU A 205 8.23 -11.84 -12.20
CA GLU A 205 8.73 -10.69 -12.98
C GLU A 205 9.18 -11.12 -14.37
N ALA A 206 9.99 -12.18 -14.47
CA ALA A 206 10.49 -12.67 -15.74
C ALA A 206 9.34 -13.07 -16.70
N ILE A 207 8.31 -13.72 -16.17
CA ILE A 207 7.12 -14.10 -16.95
C ILE A 207 6.35 -12.85 -17.40
N PHE A 208 6.12 -11.87 -16.54
CA PHE A 208 5.41 -10.65 -16.91
C PHE A 208 6.18 -9.76 -17.89
N GLU A 209 7.51 -9.70 -17.80
CA GLU A 209 8.35 -9.03 -18.80
C GLU A 209 8.23 -9.69 -20.18
N GLU A 210 8.18 -11.03 -20.21
CA GLU A 210 7.95 -11.77 -21.45
C GLU A 210 6.54 -11.55 -22.00
N LEU A 211 5.53 -11.57 -21.13
CA LEU A 211 4.14 -11.28 -21.49
C LEU A 211 3.97 -9.88 -22.09
N LEU A 212 4.57 -8.86 -21.48
CA LEU A 212 4.54 -7.48 -21.99
C LEU A 212 5.31 -7.32 -23.30
N ARG A 213 6.35 -8.12 -23.52
CA ARG A 213 7.08 -8.14 -24.80
C ARG A 213 6.24 -8.74 -25.92
N ASN A 214 5.47 -9.79 -25.60
CA ASN A 214 4.62 -10.50 -26.56
C ASN A 214 3.29 -9.77 -26.82
N ASP A 215 2.68 -9.20 -25.78
CA ASP A 215 1.42 -8.44 -25.82
C ASP A 215 1.54 -7.11 -25.05
N PRO A 216 2.01 -6.04 -25.71
CA PRO A 216 2.22 -4.73 -25.08
C PRO A 216 0.94 -4.04 -24.58
N TYR A 217 -0.25 -4.48 -25.01
CA TYR A 217 -1.52 -3.85 -24.66
C TYR A 217 -2.32 -4.66 -23.63
N ARG A 218 -1.73 -5.71 -23.05
CA ARG A 218 -2.36 -6.49 -21.97
C ARG A 218 -2.59 -5.61 -20.74
N VAL A 219 -3.83 -5.58 -20.26
CA VAL A 219 -4.21 -4.88 -19.00
C VAL A 219 -4.50 -5.89 -17.87
N GLU A 220 -4.78 -7.14 -18.24
CA GLU A 220 -5.06 -8.23 -17.30
C GLU A 220 -3.83 -8.56 -16.43
N ASP A 221 -4.06 -8.79 -15.15
CA ASP A 221 -3.07 -9.24 -14.15
C ASP A 221 -1.89 -8.26 -13.91
N MET A 222 -1.94 -7.04 -14.47
CA MET A 222 -0.89 -6.02 -14.32
C MET A 222 -0.79 -5.44 -12.91
N ASP A 223 -1.87 -5.55 -12.13
CA ASP A 223 -1.89 -5.25 -10.70
C ASP A 223 -0.89 -6.13 -9.95
N MET A 224 -0.81 -7.42 -10.26
CA MET A 224 0.17 -8.35 -9.68
C MET A 224 1.60 -7.93 -10.04
N TYR A 225 1.86 -7.61 -11.31
CA TYR A 225 3.17 -7.14 -11.74
C TYR A 225 3.59 -5.85 -11.01
N SER A 226 2.68 -4.89 -10.88
CA SER A 226 2.93 -3.64 -10.14
C SER A 226 3.25 -3.89 -8.66
N ASN A 227 2.55 -4.84 -8.02
CA ASN A 227 2.82 -5.22 -6.64
C ASN A 227 4.19 -5.86 -6.47
N VAL A 228 4.61 -6.72 -7.41
CA VAL A 228 5.93 -7.35 -7.43
C VAL A 228 7.04 -6.29 -7.55
N LEU A 229 6.91 -5.38 -8.51
CA LEU A 229 7.86 -4.29 -8.70
C LEU A 229 7.95 -3.41 -7.45
N TYR A 230 6.82 -3.00 -6.89
CA TYR A 230 6.78 -2.20 -5.66
C TYR A 230 7.43 -2.92 -4.47
N SER A 231 7.16 -4.21 -4.31
CA SER A 231 7.78 -5.02 -3.25
C SER A 231 9.30 -5.09 -3.41
N LYS A 232 9.80 -5.26 -4.64
CA LYS A 232 11.24 -5.27 -4.93
C LYS A 232 11.89 -3.91 -4.68
N GLU A 233 11.26 -2.83 -5.11
CA GLU A 233 11.76 -1.46 -4.85
C GLU A 233 11.81 -1.17 -3.35
N CYS A 234 10.78 -1.54 -2.59
CA CYS A 234 10.78 -1.41 -1.14
C CYS A 234 11.88 -2.23 -0.48
N PHE A 235 12.10 -3.47 -0.94
CA PHE A 235 13.18 -4.32 -0.44
C PHE A 235 14.55 -3.73 -0.76
N ALA A 236 14.74 -3.21 -1.98
CA ALA A 236 15.98 -2.53 -2.38
C ALA A 236 16.24 -1.28 -1.52
N ALA A 237 15.23 -0.46 -1.23
CA ALA A 237 15.39 0.69 -0.34
C ALA A 237 15.81 0.28 1.08
N LEU A 238 15.24 -0.81 1.61
CA LEU A 238 15.60 -1.36 2.90
C LEU A 238 17.05 -1.88 2.92
N THR A 239 17.49 -2.61 1.89
CA THR A 239 18.87 -3.12 1.83
C THR A 239 19.88 -1.99 1.76
N TRP A 240 19.61 -0.92 1.00
CA TRP A 240 20.43 0.30 1.01
C TRP A 240 20.52 0.96 2.38
N THR A 241 19.41 1.00 3.11
CA THR A 241 19.39 1.55 4.48
C THR A 241 20.23 0.70 5.43
N LEU A 242 20.13 -0.63 5.36
CA LEU A 242 20.94 -1.55 6.16
C LEU A 242 22.43 -1.47 5.82
N MET A 243 22.78 -1.38 4.53
CA MET A 243 24.17 -1.14 4.12
C MET A 243 24.70 0.20 4.66
N GLY A 244 23.85 1.24 4.68
CA GLY A 244 24.18 2.52 5.30
C GLY A 244 24.51 2.38 6.80
N HIS A 245 23.74 1.57 7.53
CA HIS A 245 24.00 1.30 8.96
C HIS A 245 25.34 0.58 9.15
N GLU A 246 25.62 -0.45 8.36
CA GLU A 246 26.90 -1.18 8.40
C GLU A 246 28.08 -0.24 8.11
N TYR A 247 27.96 0.65 7.12
CA TYR A 247 29.01 1.65 6.85
C TYR A 247 29.22 2.64 8.00
N VAL A 248 28.15 3.03 8.71
CA VAL A 248 28.25 3.87 9.92
C VAL A 248 29.02 3.14 11.03
N GLU A 249 28.74 1.85 11.25
CA GLU A 249 29.46 1.02 12.24
C GLU A 249 30.94 0.85 11.88
N MET A 250 31.24 0.66 10.60
CA MET A 250 32.60 0.66 10.07
C MET A 250 33.28 2.04 10.07
N LYS A 251 32.59 3.11 10.52
CA LYS A 251 33.04 4.51 10.49
C LYS A 251 33.35 5.05 9.10
N ASN A 252 32.87 4.40 8.05
CA ASN A 252 32.96 4.87 6.68
C ASN A 252 31.78 5.79 6.36
N THR A 253 31.85 7.03 6.85
CA THR A 253 30.79 8.03 6.71
C THR A 253 30.45 8.43 5.26
N PRO A 254 31.38 8.58 4.30
CA PRO A 254 30.98 8.96 2.93
C PRO A 254 30.21 7.85 2.22
N ALA A 255 30.63 6.58 2.34
CA ALA A 255 29.91 5.44 1.77
C ALA A 255 28.51 5.28 2.39
N ALA A 256 28.38 5.54 3.69
CA ALA A 256 27.09 5.54 4.38
C ALA A 256 26.13 6.60 3.80
N VAL A 257 26.61 7.83 3.59
CA VAL A 257 25.82 8.91 2.98
C VAL A 257 25.31 8.52 1.60
N ASP A 258 26.17 7.93 0.75
CA ASP A 258 25.79 7.50 -0.59
C ASP A 258 24.77 6.35 -0.56
N ALA A 259 24.88 5.41 0.39
CA ALA A 259 23.92 4.34 0.59
C ALA A 259 22.54 4.88 1.02
N TYR A 260 22.50 5.78 2.01
CA TYR A 260 21.25 6.39 2.46
C TYR A 260 20.59 7.27 1.39
N ARG A 261 21.38 7.99 0.59
CA ARG A 261 20.84 8.77 -0.54
C ARG A 261 20.15 7.88 -1.56
N ARG A 262 20.78 6.76 -1.95
CA ARG A 262 20.15 5.77 -2.83
C ARG A 262 18.89 5.17 -2.23
N ALA A 263 18.86 4.92 -0.92
CA ALA A 263 17.64 4.45 -0.24
C ALA A 263 16.50 5.47 -0.36
N ILE A 264 16.80 6.76 -0.19
CA ILE A 264 15.82 7.85 -0.28
C ILE A 264 15.33 8.06 -1.72
N ASP A 265 16.22 7.92 -2.71
CA ASP A 265 15.87 8.04 -4.13
C ASP A 265 14.88 6.95 -4.57
N ILE A 266 14.99 5.75 -3.98
CA ILE A 266 14.05 4.64 -4.21
C ILE A 266 12.77 4.83 -3.39
N ASN A 267 12.90 5.08 -2.08
CA ASN A 267 11.75 5.28 -1.19
C ASN A 267 11.96 6.49 -0.26
N SER A 268 11.35 7.61 -0.64
CA SER A 268 11.42 8.87 0.12
C SER A 268 10.63 8.82 1.45
N CYS A 269 9.72 7.87 1.61
CA CYS A 269 8.85 7.75 2.78
C CYS A 269 9.50 6.99 3.95
N ASP A 270 10.67 6.37 3.76
CA ASP A 270 11.34 5.65 4.85
C ASP A 270 12.10 6.61 5.79
N TYR A 271 11.59 6.80 7.00
CA TYR A 271 12.19 7.67 8.01
C TYR A 271 13.58 7.19 8.47
N ARG A 272 13.89 5.90 8.36
CA ARG A 272 15.15 5.31 8.84
C ARG A 272 16.33 5.77 8.01
N ALA A 273 16.16 5.87 6.70
CA ALA A 273 17.18 6.40 5.80
C ALA A 273 17.48 7.87 6.10
N TRP A 274 16.43 8.68 6.32
CA TRP A 274 16.58 10.09 6.74
C TRP A 274 17.28 10.23 8.09
N TYR A 275 16.93 9.39 9.05
CA TYR A 275 17.57 9.36 10.37
C TYR A 275 19.05 8.95 10.28
N GLY A 276 19.35 7.88 9.54
CA GLY A 276 20.73 7.41 9.31
C GLY A 276 21.59 8.44 8.59
N LEU A 277 21.01 9.18 7.64
CA LEU A 277 21.67 10.30 6.98
C LEU A 277 21.97 11.44 7.97
N GLY A 278 21.01 11.78 8.85
CA GLY A 278 21.22 12.74 9.93
C GLY A 278 22.37 12.33 10.86
N GLN A 279 22.42 11.06 11.26
CA GLN A 279 23.50 10.50 12.08
C GLN A 279 24.87 10.56 11.36
N ALA A 280 24.92 10.24 10.07
CA ALA A 280 26.15 10.33 9.29
C ALA A 280 26.67 11.78 9.22
N TYR A 281 25.79 12.76 9.04
CA TYR A 281 26.17 14.19 9.06
C TYR A 281 26.54 14.71 10.46
N GLU A 282 25.93 14.17 11.52
CA GLU A 282 26.35 14.42 12.91
C GLU A 282 27.79 13.95 13.13
N MET A 283 28.15 12.74 12.66
CA MET A 283 29.52 12.21 12.75
C MET A 283 30.53 13.03 11.94
N MET A 284 30.10 13.71 10.88
CA MET A 284 30.92 14.64 10.10
C MET A 284 31.05 16.04 10.75
N GLY A 285 30.33 16.31 11.85
CA GLY A 285 30.30 17.62 12.52
C GLY A 285 29.48 18.69 11.80
N MET A 286 28.64 18.29 10.83
CA MET A 286 27.81 19.18 10.03
C MET A 286 26.39 19.30 10.60
N HIS A 287 26.27 19.92 11.78
CA HIS A 287 25.02 19.89 12.57
C HIS A 287 23.81 20.57 11.90
N TYR A 288 24.02 21.58 11.04
CA TYR A 288 22.93 22.20 10.28
C TYR A 288 22.27 21.25 9.28
N TYR A 289 23.07 20.45 8.57
CA TYR A 289 22.56 19.44 7.64
C TYR A 289 21.92 18.28 8.40
N ALA A 290 22.54 17.83 9.48
CA ALA A 290 21.96 16.80 10.35
C ALA A 290 20.57 17.22 10.85
N LEU A 291 20.43 18.46 11.33
CA LEU A 291 19.14 19.01 11.78
C LEU A 291 18.08 19.02 10.67
N HIS A 292 18.47 19.35 9.44
CA HIS A 292 17.54 19.31 8.30
C HIS A 292 16.98 17.89 8.08
N TYR A 293 17.85 16.89 8.07
CA TYR A 293 17.45 15.49 7.86
C TYR A 293 16.68 14.90 9.05
N PHE A 294 17.04 15.26 10.28
CA PHE A 294 16.26 14.87 11.46
C PHE A 294 14.86 15.51 11.48
N LYS A 295 14.72 16.76 11.02
CA LYS A 295 13.38 17.37 10.84
C LYS A 295 12.53 16.59 9.83
N LYS A 296 13.14 16.07 8.75
CA LYS A 296 12.45 15.22 7.77
C LYS A 296 12.04 13.88 8.35
N SER A 297 12.91 13.21 9.11
CA SER A 297 12.56 11.92 9.74
C SER A 297 11.44 12.08 10.77
N VAL A 298 11.49 13.13 11.60
CA VAL A 298 10.45 13.45 12.59
C VAL A 298 9.11 13.80 11.92
N PHE A 299 9.12 14.46 10.76
CA PHE A 299 7.90 14.73 10.00
C PHE A 299 7.22 13.44 9.52
N LEU A 300 8.00 12.44 9.10
CA LEU A 300 7.47 11.14 8.67
C LEU A 300 6.94 10.32 9.85
N GLN A 301 7.65 10.31 10.99
CA GLN A 301 7.21 9.60 12.19
C GLN A 301 7.25 10.48 13.45
N PRO A 302 6.18 11.23 13.74
CA PRO A 302 6.13 12.14 14.89
C PRO A 302 6.10 11.43 16.25
N ASN A 303 5.73 10.14 16.29
CA ASN A 303 5.52 9.41 17.54
C ASN A 303 6.78 8.72 18.08
N ASP A 304 7.87 8.61 17.31
CA ASP A 304 9.10 7.95 17.78
C ASP A 304 9.94 8.91 18.61
N SER A 305 10.10 8.61 19.90
CA SER A 305 10.90 9.39 20.86
C SER A 305 12.38 9.48 20.49
N ARG A 306 12.96 8.46 19.83
CA ARG A 306 14.39 8.43 19.46
C ARG A 306 14.74 9.52 18.46
N LEU A 307 13.83 9.81 17.51
CA LEU A 307 14.03 10.83 16.49
C LEU A 307 14.06 12.23 17.12
N TRP A 308 13.17 12.49 18.07
CA TRP A 308 13.14 13.74 18.83
C TRP A 308 14.40 13.92 19.69
N ILE A 309 14.91 12.84 20.30
CA ILE A 309 16.15 12.87 21.08
C ILE A 309 17.35 13.22 20.18
N ALA A 310 17.48 12.59 19.01
CA ALA A 310 18.57 12.90 18.08
C ALA A 310 18.51 14.34 17.54
N MET A 311 17.30 14.83 17.25
CA MET A 311 17.09 16.24 16.87
C MET A 311 17.47 17.20 18.01
N ALA A 312 17.11 16.85 19.26
CA ALA A 312 17.46 17.65 20.43
C ALA A 312 18.97 17.70 20.68
N ARG A 313 19.67 16.57 20.57
CA ARG A 313 21.14 16.49 20.64
C ARG A 313 21.83 17.39 19.62
N CYS A 314 21.28 17.51 18.42
CA CYS A 314 21.79 18.46 17.43
C CYS A 314 21.65 19.91 17.89
N TYR A 315 20.53 20.28 18.52
CA TYR A 315 20.33 21.63 19.05
C TYR A 315 21.22 21.97 20.24
N GLU A 316 21.58 20.97 21.06
CA GLU A 316 22.50 21.12 22.19
C GLU A 316 23.94 21.43 21.75
N THR A 317 24.32 21.04 20.54
CA THR A 317 25.70 21.21 20.08
C THR A 317 26.11 22.69 20.08
N ASP A 318 27.33 22.98 20.52
CA ASP A 318 27.87 24.34 20.69
C ASP A 318 27.74 25.23 19.45
N GLN A 319 27.75 24.64 18.24
CA GLN A 319 27.59 25.38 16.98
C GLN A 319 26.20 26.02 16.81
N LEU A 320 25.15 25.41 17.38
CA LEU A 320 23.77 25.87 17.30
C LEU A 320 23.33 26.52 18.61
N ARG A 321 23.65 25.88 19.75
CA ARG A 321 23.35 26.31 21.13
C ARG A 321 21.92 26.81 21.31
N MET A 322 20.94 26.16 20.66
CA MET A 322 19.52 26.51 20.74
C MET A 322 18.83 25.71 21.85
N LEU A 323 19.20 25.99 23.10
CA LEU A 323 18.79 25.17 24.26
C LEU A 323 17.26 25.17 24.49
N ASP A 324 16.57 26.29 24.27
CA ASP A 324 15.11 26.34 24.45
C ASP A 324 14.34 25.47 23.44
N GLU A 325 14.82 25.35 22.19
CA GLU A 325 14.23 24.44 21.18
C GLU A 325 14.57 22.98 21.49
N ALA A 326 15.78 22.71 22.01
CA ALA A 326 16.16 21.38 22.49
C ALA A 326 15.20 20.89 23.58
N ILE A 327 14.88 21.76 24.56
CA ILE A 327 13.92 21.45 25.63
C ILE A 327 12.54 21.09 25.06
N LYS A 328 12.04 21.84 24.05
CA LYS A 328 10.76 21.51 23.40
C LYS A 328 10.79 20.12 22.76
N CYS A 329 11.90 19.77 22.11
CA CYS A 329 12.09 18.46 21.48
C CYS A 329 12.12 17.34 22.52
N TYR A 330 12.88 17.51 23.62
CA TYR A 330 12.90 16.52 24.71
C TYR A 330 11.55 16.36 25.40
N LYS A 331 10.82 17.45 25.65
CA LYS A 331 9.44 17.37 26.20
C LYS A 331 8.54 16.52 25.30
N ARG A 332 8.65 16.65 23.97
CA ARG A 332 7.92 15.79 23.03
C ARG A 332 8.41 14.34 23.07
N ALA A 333 9.71 14.11 23.19
CA ALA A 333 10.26 12.76 23.30
C ALA A 333 9.75 12.02 24.55
N VAL A 334 9.63 12.71 25.68
CA VAL A 334 9.06 12.16 26.93
C VAL A 334 7.62 11.70 26.71
N ASN A 335 6.82 12.49 25.98
CA ASN A 335 5.45 12.11 25.63
C ASN A 335 5.40 10.91 24.66
N GLY A 336 6.42 10.75 23.80
CA GLY A 336 6.54 9.67 22.80
C GLY A 336 6.98 8.31 23.33
N ASN A 337 6.80 8.04 24.62
CA ASN A 337 7.24 6.82 25.32
C ASN A 337 8.74 6.50 25.11
N ASP A 338 9.60 7.35 25.67
CA ASP A 338 11.05 7.12 25.71
C ASP A 338 11.38 5.84 26.50
N ARG A 339 11.90 4.78 25.87
CA ARG A 339 12.21 3.50 26.55
C ARG A 339 13.46 3.57 27.44
N GLU A 340 14.41 4.43 27.11
CA GLU A 340 15.75 4.46 27.73
C GLU A 340 15.88 5.57 28.78
N ALA A 341 14.83 6.38 28.96
CA ALA A 341 14.80 7.55 29.86
C ALA A 341 15.93 8.56 29.56
N ILE A 342 16.42 8.58 28.32
CA ILE A 342 17.48 9.50 27.89
C ILE A 342 16.92 10.93 27.83
N ALA A 343 15.70 11.12 27.33
CA ALA A 343 15.10 12.43 27.18
C ALA A 343 14.90 13.14 28.52
N LEU A 344 14.45 12.43 29.55
CA LEU A 344 14.26 12.98 30.89
C LEU A 344 15.57 13.45 31.51
N ARG A 345 16.60 12.61 31.39
CA ARG A 345 17.93 12.90 31.91
C ARG A 345 18.54 14.12 31.24
N GLN A 346 18.51 14.18 29.91
CA GLN A 346 19.06 15.33 29.17
C GLN A 346 18.29 16.61 29.47
N LEU A 347 16.96 16.51 29.60
CA LEU A 347 16.13 17.66 29.96
C LEU A 347 16.50 18.19 31.36
N ALA A 348 16.70 17.31 32.35
CA ALA A 348 17.13 17.73 33.68
C ALA A 348 18.50 18.45 33.66
N LYS A 349 19.47 17.93 32.89
CA LYS A 349 20.79 18.56 32.70
C LYS A 349 20.68 19.93 32.03
N LEU A 350 19.89 20.05 30.97
CA LEU A 350 19.67 21.33 30.29
C LEU A 350 19.04 22.39 31.18
N HIS A 351 18.05 22.03 32.00
CA HIS A 351 17.45 22.98 32.95
C HIS A 351 18.43 23.38 34.05
N HIS A 352 19.33 22.49 34.45
CA HIS A 352 20.43 22.83 35.37
C HIS A 352 21.41 23.83 34.75
N GLU A 353 21.82 23.62 33.50
CA GLU A 353 22.71 24.53 32.76
C GLU A 353 22.10 25.93 32.55
N LEU A 354 20.78 26.00 32.37
CA LEU A 354 20.02 27.26 32.27
C LEU A 354 19.79 27.95 33.62
N GLY A 355 20.21 27.34 34.73
CA GLY A 355 20.00 27.88 36.09
C GLY A 355 18.57 27.73 36.62
N ARG A 356 17.70 27.00 35.92
CA ARG A 356 16.30 26.74 36.32
C ARG A 356 16.26 25.55 37.27
N SER A 357 16.77 25.73 38.49
CA SER A 357 17.03 24.64 39.43
C SER A 357 15.78 23.92 39.93
N GLU A 358 14.66 24.62 40.08
CA GLU A 358 13.37 24.03 40.50
C GLU A 358 12.83 23.05 39.45
N GLU A 359 12.84 23.45 38.18
CA GLU A 359 12.41 22.60 37.06
C GLU A 359 13.36 21.41 36.90
N ALA A 360 14.68 21.63 37.02
CA ALA A 360 15.65 20.55 36.99
C ALA A 360 15.38 19.51 38.10
N ALA A 361 15.11 19.95 39.33
CA ALA A 361 14.78 19.06 40.44
C ALA A 361 13.49 18.26 40.17
N PHE A 362 12.48 18.86 39.54
CA PHE A 362 11.27 18.15 39.12
C PHE A 362 11.58 17.00 38.15
N TYR A 363 12.37 17.26 37.09
CA TYR A 363 12.71 16.21 36.12
C TYR A 363 13.63 15.14 36.68
N TYR A 364 14.60 15.49 37.55
CA TYR A 364 15.42 14.50 38.25
C TYR A 364 14.59 13.61 39.18
N LYS A 365 13.59 14.17 39.87
CA LYS A 365 12.66 13.37 40.68
C LYS A 365 11.86 12.40 39.80
N MET A 366 11.36 12.87 38.66
CA MET A 366 10.61 12.05 37.72
C MET A 366 11.46 10.92 37.09
N ASP A 367 12.74 11.20 36.79
CA ASP A 367 13.71 10.19 36.33
C ASP A 367 13.95 9.12 37.40
N LEU A 368 14.07 9.51 38.68
CA LEU A 368 14.22 8.57 39.79
C LEU A 368 12.98 7.71 40.05
N GLU A 369 11.78 8.26 39.89
CA GLU A 369 10.53 7.50 40.00
C GLU A 369 10.48 6.43 38.91
N ARG A 370 10.81 6.80 37.68
CA ARG A 370 10.88 5.87 36.56
C ARG A 370 11.93 4.77 36.74
N MET A 371 13.11 5.11 37.23
CA MET A 371 14.17 4.13 37.50
C MET A 371 13.75 3.12 38.59
N LYS A 372 12.97 3.55 39.60
CA LYS A 372 12.41 2.65 40.61
C LYS A 372 11.42 1.67 39.99
N ASP A 373 10.54 2.15 39.11
CA ASP A 373 9.54 1.29 38.46
C ASP A 373 10.18 0.23 37.56
N GLU A 374 11.37 0.51 37.03
CA GLU A 374 12.11 -0.38 36.13
C GLU A 374 13.24 -1.16 36.83
N ASP A 375 13.40 -1.02 38.15
CA ASP A 375 14.50 -1.59 38.97
C ASP A 375 15.91 -1.35 38.37
N ARG A 376 16.10 -0.21 37.69
CA ARG A 376 17.36 0.13 37.01
C ARG A 376 18.29 0.88 37.95
N GLU A 377 19.32 0.19 38.43
CA GLU A 377 20.44 0.83 39.14
C GLU A 377 21.56 1.22 38.18
N GLY A 378 22.04 2.46 38.26
CA GLY A 378 23.11 2.93 37.38
C GLY A 378 23.77 4.23 37.84
N PRO A 379 24.89 4.63 37.21
CA PRO A 379 25.63 5.84 37.58
C PRO A 379 24.80 7.13 37.43
N ASN A 380 23.81 7.11 36.53
CA ASN A 380 22.89 8.24 36.32
C ASN A 380 22.00 8.50 37.54
N MET A 381 21.66 7.46 38.29
CA MET A 381 20.88 7.58 39.52
C MET A 381 21.65 8.35 40.59
N VAL A 382 22.97 8.10 40.69
CA VAL A 382 23.86 8.80 41.62
C VAL A 382 23.94 10.28 41.27
N GLU A 383 24.05 10.62 39.98
CA GLU A 383 24.04 12.01 39.50
C GLU A 383 22.73 12.73 39.87
N ALA A 384 21.59 12.09 39.65
CA ALA A 384 20.28 12.62 40.00
C ALA A 384 20.10 12.81 41.52
N LEU A 385 20.49 11.82 42.33
CA LEU A 385 20.43 11.89 43.80
C LEU A 385 21.34 13.00 44.34
N PHE A 386 22.56 13.12 43.82
CA PHE A 386 23.50 14.16 44.21
C PHE A 386 22.97 15.56 43.89
N PHE A 387 22.40 15.76 42.69
CA PHE A 387 21.78 17.02 42.32
C PHE A 387 20.60 17.38 43.25
N LEU A 388 19.72 16.43 43.56
CA LEU A 388 18.59 16.68 44.45
C LEU A 388 19.04 17.01 45.88
N ALA A 389 20.02 16.28 46.42
CA ALA A 389 20.55 16.55 47.76
C ALA A 389 21.15 17.97 47.86
N THR A 390 21.95 18.36 46.86
CA THR A 390 22.54 19.72 46.80
C THR A 390 21.47 20.80 46.62
N HIS A 391 20.47 20.56 45.77
CA HIS A 391 19.35 21.47 45.58
C HIS A 391 18.54 21.67 46.87
N TYR A 392 18.12 20.60 47.55
CA TYR A 392 17.33 20.70 48.78
C TYR A 392 18.11 21.30 49.96
N LYS A 393 19.43 21.06 50.02
CA LYS A 393 20.33 21.75 50.96
C LYS A 393 20.31 23.26 50.72
N ASN A 394 20.40 23.70 49.45
CA ASN A 394 20.37 25.12 49.08
C ASN A 394 19.00 25.77 49.39
N VAL A 395 17.90 25.03 49.18
CA VAL A 395 16.52 25.46 49.48
C VAL A 395 16.19 25.36 50.98
N LYS A 396 17.12 24.90 51.82
CA LYS A 396 16.98 24.70 53.28
C LYS A 396 15.91 23.67 53.69
N ARG A 397 15.60 22.72 52.82
CA ARG A 397 14.69 21.59 53.11
C ARG A 397 15.52 20.38 53.52
N PHE A 398 15.99 20.40 54.77
CA PHE A 398 16.98 19.43 55.25
C PHE A 398 16.43 17.99 55.37
N GLU A 399 15.16 17.82 55.72
CA GLU A 399 14.52 16.50 55.84
C GLU A 399 14.55 15.72 54.52
N GLU A 400 14.18 16.36 53.41
CA GLU A 400 14.23 15.73 52.09
C GLU A 400 15.66 15.49 51.63
N ALA A 401 16.57 16.42 51.91
CA ALA A 401 17.99 16.26 51.60
C ALA A 401 18.58 15.03 52.31
N GLU A 402 18.21 14.77 53.57
CA GLU A 402 18.65 13.59 54.33
C GLU A 402 18.20 12.28 53.68
N VAL A 403 16.97 12.21 53.16
CA VAL A 403 16.46 11.03 52.46
C VAL A 403 17.28 10.73 51.19
N TYR A 404 17.64 11.76 50.42
CA TYR A 404 18.46 11.56 49.23
C TYR A 404 19.92 11.24 49.58
N CYS A 405 20.47 11.82 50.64
CA CYS A 405 21.83 11.53 51.14
C CYS A 405 21.97 10.11 51.70
N THR A 406 20.99 9.62 52.46
CA THR A 406 20.98 8.24 52.98
C THR A 406 20.93 7.24 51.83
N ARG A 407 20.03 7.48 50.86
CA ARG A 407 19.96 6.65 49.65
C ARG A 407 21.24 6.71 48.81
N LEU A 408 21.97 7.82 48.82
CA LEU A 408 23.27 7.95 48.16
C LEU A 408 24.38 7.17 48.88
N LEU A 409 24.34 7.13 50.22
CA LEU A 409 25.29 6.38 51.06
C LEU A 409 25.17 4.86 50.86
N ASP A 410 23.97 4.37 50.56
CA ASP A 410 23.74 2.95 50.26
C ASP A 410 24.47 2.50 48.97
N TYR A 411 24.83 3.43 48.07
CA TYR A 411 25.62 3.15 46.87
C TYR A 411 27.13 3.31 47.15
N ASN A 412 27.85 2.18 47.23
CA ASN A 412 29.32 2.14 47.34
C ASN A 412 30.01 2.55 46.02
N GLY A 413 30.07 3.86 45.74
CA GLY A 413 30.78 4.44 44.60
C GLY A 413 31.87 5.45 44.99
N PRO A 414 32.65 5.97 44.02
CA PRO A 414 33.71 6.97 44.23
C PRO A 414 33.19 8.32 44.79
N VAL A 415 31.87 8.49 44.87
CA VAL A 415 31.20 9.68 45.40
C VAL A 415 31.10 9.64 46.93
N SER A 416 31.36 8.50 47.58
CA SER A 416 31.40 8.38 49.05
C SER A 416 32.33 9.40 49.72
N SER A 417 33.40 9.83 49.04
CA SER A 417 34.31 10.89 49.51
C SER A 417 33.68 12.29 49.48
N ASN A 418 32.79 12.58 48.53
CA ASN A 418 32.08 13.86 48.43
C ASN A 418 30.91 13.96 49.43
N ILE A 419 30.41 12.83 49.94
CA ILE A 419 29.33 12.80 50.94
C ILE A 419 29.79 13.37 52.28
N VAL A 420 31.06 13.17 52.65
CA VAL A 420 31.69 13.73 53.86
C VAL A 420 31.75 15.27 53.81
N ILE A 421 31.68 15.88 52.62
CA ILE A 421 31.67 17.34 52.44
C ILE A 421 30.25 17.92 52.57
N LEU A 422 29.22 17.08 52.39
CA LEU A 422 27.82 17.49 52.45
C LEU A 422 27.21 17.37 53.86
N SER A 423 27.66 16.41 54.67
CA SER A 423 27.44 16.34 56.12
C SER A 423 28.16 17.46 56.86
#